data_AF-A0AA51MTX1-F1
#
_entry.id   AF-A0AA51MTX1-F1
#
_cell.length_a   1.000
_cell.length_b   1.000
_cell.length_c   1.000
_cell.angle_alpha   90.00
_cell.angle_beta   90.00
_cell.angle_gamma   90.00
#
_symmetry.space_group_name_H-M   'P 1'
#
loop_
_entity.id
_entity.type
_entity.pdbx_description
1 polymer ?
#
loop_
_entity_poly.entity_id
_entity_poly.type
_entity_poly.pdbx_seq_one_letter_code
_entity_poly.pdbx_strand_id
1 'polypeptide(L)'
;MIINERNNKIKLNYYARLKEDNVCIEIVSTPKNLKGVKGYVPIPDYNETLLYRKYDEVTGWSEERYEPEVDAVLQERIQELEETNSNLIQENIELKLALAELAESNETKITELQIAIAELAERGA
;
A
#
# COMPACT_ATOMS: atom_id res chain seq x y z
N MET A 1 3.33 54.43 -7.17
CA MET A 1 3.96 53.31 -7.91
C MET A 1 3.06 52.11 -7.72
N ILE A 2 2.27 51.76 -8.75
CA ILE A 2 1.23 50.72 -8.66
C ILE A 2 1.90 49.37 -8.92
N ILE A 3 1.82 48.46 -7.95
CA ILE A 3 2.28 47.08 -8.12
C ILE A 3 1.22 46.35 -8.94
N ASN A 4 1.53 46.04 -10.20
CA ASN A 4 0.69 45.20 -11.06
C ASN A 4 0.89 43.73 -10.67
N GLU A 5 0.02 43.21 -9.80
CA GLU A 5 -0.09 41.77 -9.55
C GLU A 5 -0.65 41.08 -10.81
N ARG A 6 0.25 40.59 -11.67
CA ARG A 6 -0.12 39.66 -12.74
C ARG A 6 -0.47 38.31 -12.10
N ASN A 7 -1.74 38.11 -11.79
CA ASN A 7 -2.31 36.79 -11.52
C ASN A 7 -2.20 35.91 -12.78
N ASN A 8 -1.04 35.30 -12.99
CA ASN A 8 -0.81 34.38 -14.08
C ASN A 8 -1.39 33.00 -13.70
N LYS A 9 -2.71 32.85 -13.79
CA LYS A 9 -3.38 31.58 -13.54
C LYS A 9 -2.92 30.60 -14.62
N ILE A 10 -2.07 29.65 -14.24
CA ILE A 10 -1.54 28.64 -15.16
C ILE A 10 -2.73 27.82 -15.68
N LYS A 11 -2.95 27.87 -16.99
CA LYS A 11 -3.98 27.05 -17.65
C LYS A 11 -3.51 25.60 -17.70
N LEU A 12 -4.28 24.70 -17.10
CA LEU A 12 -4.04 23.26 -17.18
C LEU A 12 -4.74 22.67 -18.39
N ASN A 13 -4.08 21.71 -19.04
CA ASN A 13 -4.62 20.85 -20.07
C ASN A 13 -4.83 19.46 -19.47
N TYR A 14 -5.88 18.75 -19.89
CA TYR A 14 -6.18 17.41 -19.42
C TYR A 14 -5.93 16.38 -20.51
N TYR A 15 -5.38 15.23 -20.12
CA TYR A 15 -5.08 14.14 -21.02
C TYR A 15 -5.41 12.80 -20.38
N ALA A 16 -5.94 11.87 -21.17
CA ALA A 16 -5.97 10.46 -20.81
C ALA A 16 -4.64 9.83 -21.19
N ARG A 17 -4.01 9.13 -20.25
CA ARG A 17 -2.87 8.24 -20.52
C ARG A 17 -3.39 6.84 -20.83
N LEU A 18 -3.03 6.35 -22.00
CA LEU A 18 -3.42 5.03 -22.49
C LEU A 18 -2.32 4.00 -22.21
N LYS A 19 -2.71 2.75 -21.92
CA LYS A 19 -1.82 1.58 -21.98
C LYS A 19 -1.80 0.98 -23.39
N GLU A 20 -1.09 -0.13 -23.59
CA GLU A 20 -0.81 -0.71 -24.92
C GLU A 20 -2.07 -1.10 -25.72
N ASP A 21 -3.18 -1.44 -25.06
CA ASP A 21 -4.45 -1.81 -25.67
C ASP A 21 -5.41 -0.61 -25.91
N ASN A 22 -4.89 0.61 -25.77
CA ASN A 22 -5.62 1.88 -25.84
C ASN A 22 -6.64 2.13 -24.72
N VAL A 23 -6.59 1.40 -23.61
CA VAL A 23 -7.43 1.71 -22.43
C VAL A 23 -6.80 2.83 -21.60
N CYS A 24 -7.62 3.81 -21.21
CA CYS A 24 -7.22 4.88 -20.30
C CYS A 24 -6.97 4.33 -18.90
N ILE A 25 -5.77 4.53 -18.37
CA ILE A 25 -5.37 4.08 -17.04
C ILE A 25 -5.13 5.24 -16.07
N GLU A 26 -5.08 6.47 -16.57
CA GLU A 26 -4.84 7.66 -15.75
C GLU A 26 -5.31 8.93 -16.48
N ILE A 27 -5.82 9.91 -15.72
CA ILE A 27 -6.11 11.25 -16.24
C ILE A 27 -5.10 12.23 -15.65
N VAL A 28 -4.30 12.84 -16.53
CA VAL A 28 -3.22 13.73 -16.15
C VAL A 28 -3.62 15.17 -16.43
N SER A 29 -3.40 16.07 -15.47
CA SER A 29 -3.49 17.51 -15.67
C SER A 29 -2.08 18.10 -15.74
N THR A 30 -1.80 18.90 -16.77
CA THR A 30 -0.47 19.48 -16.97
C THR A 30 -0.54 20.82 -17.70
N PRO A 31 0.32 21.79 -17.35
CA PRO A 31 0.44 23.03 -18.12
C PRO A 31 1.09 22.81 -19.48
N LYS A 32 1.79 21.69 -19.68
CA LYS A 32 2.43 21.34 -20.95
C LYS A 32 1.39 20.83 -21.94
N ASN A 33 1.60 21.12 -23.22
CA ASN A 33 0.79 20.53 -24.28
C ASN A 33 1.37 19.16 -24.66
N LEU A 34 0.62 18.09 -24.42
CA LEU A 34 0.99 16.72 -24.76
C LEU A 34 0.31 16.21 -26.04
N LYS A 35 -0.33 17.10 -26.83
CA LYS A 35 -0.98 16.71 -28.08
C LYS A 35 0.05 16.09 -29.04
N GLY A 36 -0.24 14.87 -29.51
CA GLY A 36 0.64 14.12 -30.41
C GLY A 36 1.73 13.31 -29.70
N VAL A 37 1.83 13.37 -28.36
CA VAL A 37 2.68 12.45 -27.59
C VAL A 37 1.99 11.08 -27.58
N LYS A 38 2.72 10.04 -27.98
CA LYS A 38 2.20 8.67 -28.01
C LYS A 38 1.65 8.28 -26.64
N GLY A 39 0.46 7.68 -26.62
CA GLY A 39 -0.21 7.24 -25.39
C GLY A 39 -0.93 8.36 -24.62
N TYR A 40 -1.00 9.58 -25.17
CA TYR A 40 -1.76 10.67 -24.56
C TYR A 40 -2.84 11.19 -25.50
N VAL A 41 -4.09 11.17 -25.02
CA VAL A 41 -5.25 11.68 -25.74
C VAL A 41 -5.77 12.94 -25.04
N PRO A 42 -5.91 14.08 -25.74
CA PRO A 42 -6.45 15.29 -25.13
C PRO A 42 -7.90 15.10 -24.69
N ILE A 43 -8.21 15.58 -23.50
CA ILE A 43 -9.56 15.65 -22.95
C ILE A 43 -9.93 17.14 -22.88
N PRO A 44 -10.73 17.67 -23.84
CA PRO A 44 -11.09 19.09 -23.87
C PRO A 44 -11.83 19.53 -22.60
N ASP A 45 -12.75 18.68 -22.15
CA ASP A 45 -13.56 18.88 -20.94
C ASP A 45 -13.27 17.73 -19.97
N TYR A 46 -12.64 18.06 -18.84
CA TYR A 46 -12.26 17.08 -17.82
C TYR A 46 -13.41 16.11 -17.51
N ASN A 47 -13.14 14.82 -17.65
CA ASN A 47 -14.15 13.79 -17.46
C ASN A 47 -13.52 12.49 -16.93
N GLU A 48 -13.71 12.24 -15.63
CA GLU A 48 -13.21 11.04 -14.95
C GLU A 48 -13.83 9.74 -15.47
N THR A 49 -15.00 9.82 -16.11
CA THR A 49 -15.71 8.62 -16.58
C THR A 49 -14.98 7.89 -17.70
N LEU A 50 -13.97 8.54 -18.31
CA LEU A 50 -13.06 8.03 -19.33
C LEU A 50 -12.03 7.05 -18.77
N LEU A 51 -11.78 7.07 -17.46
CA LEU A 51 -10.92 6.07 -16.83
C LEU A 51 -11.46 4.68 -17.16
N TYR A 52 -10.57 3.78 -17.55
CA TYR A 52 -10.86 2.40 -17.94
C TYR A 52 -11.69 2.25 -19.22
N ARG A 53 -11.85 3.31 -20.02
CA ARG A 53 -12.44 3.21 -21.37
C ARG A 53 -11.35 3.11 -22.42
N LYS A 54 -11.66 2.39 -23.50
CA LYS A 54 -10.79 2.27 -24.66
C LYS A 54 -10.98 3.47 -25.58
N TYR A 55 -9.88 4.00 -26.09
CA TYR A 55 -9.87 5.04 -27.11
C TYR A 55 -9.59 4.45 -28.48
N ASP A 56 -10.42 4.81 -29.45
CA ASP A 56 -10.19 4.57 -30.87
C ASP A 56 -10.16 5.92 -31.61
N GLU A 57 -9.20 6.10 -32.51
CA GLU A 57 -9.05 7.37 -33.24
C GLU A 57 -10.22 7.67 -34.18
N VAL A 58 -10.94 6.63 -34.63
CA VAL A 58 -12.07 6.73 -35.57
C VAL A 58 -13.40 6.86 -34.82
N THR A 59 -13.64 5.98 -33.84
CA THR A 59 -14.94 5.92 -33.13
C THR A 59 -14.97 6.69 -31.81
N GLY A 60 -13.81 7.11 -31.30
CA GLY A 60 -13.70 7.79 -30.01
C GLY A 60 -13.71 6.83 -28.81
N TRP A 61 -14.24 7.29 -27.69
CA TRP A 61 -14.25 6.53 -26.43
C TRP A 61 -15.32 5.44 -26.43
N SER A 62 -14.94 4.22 -26.00
CA SER A 62 -15.88 3.10 -25.85
C SER A 62 -16.96 3.39 -24.81
N GLU A 63 -18.12 2.75 -24.96
CA GLU A 63 -19.16 2.74 -23.92
C GLU A 63 -18.80 1.80 -22.75
N GLU A 64 -18.17 0.67 -23.09
CA GLU A 64 -17.67 -0.33 -22.16
C GLU A 64 -16.51 0.20 -21.31
N ARG A 65 -16.47 -0.23 -20.05
CA ARG A 65 -15.35 -0.02 -19.13
C ARG A 65 -14.63 -1.34 -18.92
N TYR A 66 -13.33 -1.33 -19.15
CA TYR A 66 -12.42 -2.43 -18.91
C TYR A 66 -11.89 -2.29 -17.49
N GLU A 67 -12.51 -2.96 -16.53
CA GLU A 67 -12.00 -2.98 -15.16
C GLU A 67 -10.49 -3.29 -15.18
N PRO A 68 -9.68 -2.59 -14.37
CA PRO A 68 -8.28 -2.94 -14.26
C PRO A 68 -8.22 -4.39 -13.80
N GLU A 69 -7.68 -5.27 -14.65
CA GLU A 69 -7.30 -6.59 -14.21
C GLU A 69 -6.41 -6.37 -12.99
N VAL A 70 -6.87 -6.81 -11.81
CA VAL A 70 -6.00 -6.89 -10.64
C VAL A 70 -4.93 -7.88 -11.07
N ASP A 71 -3.79 -7.34 -11.47
CA ASP A 71 -2.69 -8.06 -12.09
C ASP A 71 -2.49 -9.38 -11.34
N ALA A 72 -2.51 -10.51 -12.03
CA ALA A 72 -2.40 -11.83 -11.39
C ALA A 72 -1.16 -11.88 -10.47
N VAL A 73 -0.12 -11.11 -10.81
CA VAL A 73 1.08 -10.89 -10.01
C VAL A 73 0.78 -10.20 -8.68
N LEU A 74 -0.11 -9.20 -8.66
CA LEU A 74 -0.55 -8.53 -7.42
C LEU A 74 -1.38 -9.46 -6.54
N GLN A 75 -2.22 -10.31 -7.13
CA GLN A 75 -2.99 -11.30 -6.36
C GLN A 75 -2.06 -12.35 -5.72
N GLU A 76 -1.08 -12.85 -6.48
CA GLU A 76 -0.05 -13.77 -5.97
C GLU A 76 0.76 -13.12 -4.84
N ARG A 77 1.14 -11.85 -5.00
CA ARG A 77 1.84 -11.10 -3.93
C ARG A 77 1.01 -10.88 -2.68
N ILE A 78 -0.29 -10.62 -2.82
CA ILE A 78 -1.19 -10.52 -1.67
C ILE A 78 -1.24 -11.87 -0.95
N GLN A 79 -1.39 -12.97 -1.69
CA GLN A 79 -1.46 -14.31 -1.11
C GLN A 79 -0.17 -14.71 -0.37
N GLU A 80 1.00 -14.44 -0.96
CA GLU A 80 2.29 -14.65 -0.29
C GLU A 80 2.43 -13.81 0.99
N LEU A 81 1.99 -12.55 0.95
CA LEU A 81 2.03 -11.66 2.11
C LEU A 81 1.09 -12.14 3.23
N GLU A 82 -0.10 -12.62 2.88
CA GLU A 82 -1.04 -13.22 3.82
C GLU A 82 -0.46 -14.46 4.49
N GLU A 83 0.14 -15.37 3.71
CA GLU A 83 0.79 -16.58 4.24
C GLU A 83 1.98 -16.24 5.13
N THR A 84 2.84 -15.31 4.70
CA THR A 84 3.98 -14.84 5.49
C THR A 84 3.51 -14.23 6.81
N ASN A 85 2.46 -13.42 6.78
CA ASN A 85 1.91 -12.79 7.98
C ASN A 85 1.31 -13.82 8.93
N SER A 86 0.58 -14.82 8.43
CA SER A 86 0.08 -15.93 9.24
C SER A 86 1.20 -16.71 9.92
N ASN A 87 2.28 -17.01 9.20
CA ASN A 87 3.45 -17.70 9.76
C ASN A 87 4.13 -16.86 10.85
N LEU A 88 4.32 -15.55 10.62
CA LEU A 88 4.91 -14.64 11.61
C LEU A 88 4.04 -14.50 12.87
N ILE A 89 2.72 -14.48 12.72
CA ILE A 89 1.79 -14.46 13.86
C ILE A 89 1.94 -15.74 14.68
N GLN A 90 2.02 -16.89 14.02
CA GLN A 90 2.18 -18.18 14.68
C GLN A 90 3.52 -18.26 15.44
N GLU A 91 4.63 -17.90 14.80
CA GLU A 91 5.95 -17.82 15.45
C GLU A 91 5.94 -16.86 16.65
N ASN A 92 5.26 -15.72 16.52
CA ASN A 92 5.15 -14.76 17.62
C ASN A 92 4.40 -15.33 18.83
N ILE A 93 3.35 -16.11 18.58
CA ILE A 93 2.59 -16.81 19.63
C ILE A 93 3.48 -17.86 20.31
N GLU A 94 4.18 -18.67 19.54
CA GLU A 94 5.08 -19.71 20.07
C GLU A 94 6.20 -19.13 20.92
N LEU A 95 6.84 -18.05 20.45
CA LEU A 95 7.86 -17.34 21.22
C LEU A 95 7.32 -16.75 22.52
N LYS A 96 6.10 -16.20 22.49
CA LYS A 96 5.44 -15.67 23.71
C LYS A 96 5.15 -16.77 24.72
N LEU A 97 4.71 -17.94 24.27
CA LEU A 97 4.48 -19.09 25.14
C LEU A 97 5.79 -19.58 25.76
N ALA A 98 6.84 -19.76 24.96
CA ALA A 98 8.15 -20.17 25.46
C ALA A 98 8.73 -19.18 26.47
N LEU A 99 8.54 -17.87 26.25
CA LEU A 99 8.94 -16.83 27.20
C LEU A 99 8.16 -16.91 28.52
N ALA A 100 6.86 -17.18 28.47
CA ALA A 100 6.04 -17.33 29.67
C ALA A 100 6.46 -18.56 30.48
N GLU A 101 6.68 -19.70 29.83
CA GLU A 101 7.14 -20.94 30.49
C GLU A 101 8.52 -20.75 31.14
N LEU A 102 9.44 -20.07 30.44
CA LEU A 102 10.76 -19.77 30.98
C LEU A 102 10.69 -18.83 32.18
N ALA A 103 9.82 -17.82 32.14
CA ALA A 103 9.60 -16.89 33.25
C ALA A 103 9.06 -17.63 34.49
N GLU A 104 8.05 -18.48 34.33
CA GLU A 104 7.47 -19.28 35.40
C GLU A 104 8.49 -20.25 36.02
N SER A 105 9.30 -20.92 35.18
CA SER A 105 10.38 -21.80 35.65
C SER A 105 11.42 -21.03 36.47
N ASN A 106 11.77 -19.82 36.04
CA ASN A 106 12.72 -18.98 36.77
C ASN A 106 12.15 -18.47 38.10
N GLU A 107 10.89 -18.04 38.14
CA GLU A 107 10.21 -17.63 39.38
C GLU A 107 10.14 -18.77 40.39
N THR A 108 9.86 -19.99 39.92
CA THR A 108 9.84 -21.19 40.77
C THR A 108 11.22 -21.44 41.38
N LYS A 109 12.28 -21.45 40.55
CA LYS A 109 13.66 -21.64 41.03
C LYS A 109 14.11 -20.56 42.01
N ILE A 110 13.73 -19.30 41.77
CA ILE A 110 14.03 -18.19 42.69
C ILE A 110 13.36 -18.45 44.04
N THR A 111 12.11 -18.87 44.04
CA THR A 111 11.35 -19.17 45.26
C THR A 111 11.98 -20.34 46.02
N GLU A 112 12.34 -21.42 45.33
CA GLU A 112 13.03 -22.56 45.93
C GLU A 112 14.37 -22.16 46.57
N LEU A 113 15.17 -21.34 45.89
CA LEU A 113 16.43 -20.83 46.42
C LEU A 113 16.23 -19.94 47.65
N GLN A 114 15.19 -19.08 47.64
CA GLN A 114 14.86 -18.23 48.79
C GLN A 114 14.46 -19.05 50.02
N ILE A 115 13.67 -20.12 49.82
CA ILE A 115 13.31 -21.06 50.89
C ILE A 115 14.56 -21.73 51.46
N ALA A 116 15.42 -22.28 50.60
CA ALA A 116 16.64 -22.95 51.03
C ALA A 116 17.58 -22.02 51.82
N ILE A 117 17.69 -20.74 51.41
CA ILE A 117 18.48 -19.73 52.13
C ILE A 117 17.88 -19.45 53.52
N ALA A 118 16.55 -19.34 53.62
CA ALA A 118 15.87 -19.10 54.89
C ALA A 118 16.10 -20.26 55.87
N GLU A 119 15.98 -21.51 55.41
CA GLU A 119 16.22 -22.70 56.23
C GLU A 119 17.67 -22.78 56.75
N LEU A 120 18.65 -22.39 55.92
CA LEU A 120 20.05 -22.35 56.32
C LEU A 120 20.32 -21.24 57.35
N ALA A 121 19.67 -20.09 57.22
CA ALA A 121 19.79 -19.00 58.18
C ALA A 121 19.23 -19.37 59.56
N GLU A 122 18.10 -20.10 59.60
CA GLU A 122 17.51 -20.58 60.85
C GLU A 122 18.35 -21.67 61.54
N ARG A 123 19.05 -22.52 60.78
CA ARG A 123 19.93 -23.56 61.33
C ARG A 123 21.27 -23.05 61.84
N GLY A 124 21.70 -21.86 61.40
CA GLY A 124 22.96 -21.24 61.78
C GLY A 124 22.88 -20.27 62.97
N ALA A 125 21.67 -19.98 63.48
CA ALA A 125 21.39 -19.13 64.64
C ALA A 125 21.17 -19.96 65.91
#